data_AF-A0A2H3B415-F1
#
_entry.id   AF-A0A2H3B415-F1
#
_cell.length_a   1.000
_cell.length_b   1.000
_cell.length_c   1.000
_cell.angle_alpha   90.00
_cell.angle_beta   90.00
_cell.angle_gamma   90.00
#
_symmetry.space_group_name_H-M   'P 1'
#
loop_
_entity.id
_entity.type
_entity.pdbx_description
1 polymer ?
#
loop_
_entity_poly.entity_id
_entity_poly.type
_entity_poly.pdbx_seq_one_letter_code
_entity_poly.pdbx_strand_id
1 'polypeptide(L)'
;MAGISTKFVMEYLCQTAFDIRKGPLAQFTLFVVILFAISYCLPQLESIASISIYFASVFYGVHVIWENGKEGIEKAAKIKEIEPNFVKFIAYMEDQRAFFQADVQESKADAVRLCSSSVAVHCLASKQKVEALYSTALVTSTSSDKLEKIESDLKDQETRMNVLIEAYSQYRVSFTNTIGRERFEVAQRWVIGMNKIFSF
;
A
#
# COMPACT_ATOMS: atom_id res chain seq x y z
N MET A 1 52.50 31.04 7.35
CA MET A 1 51.23 30.36 7.07
C MET A 1 51.50 29.33 5.98
N ALA A 2 51.37 28.05 6.31
CA ALA A 2 51.73 26.95 5.40
C ALA A 2 50.75 26.89 4.23
N GLY A 3 51.26 27.02 3.01
CA GLY A 3 50.47 26.88 1.79
C GLY A 3 49.99 25.44 1.67
N ILE A 4 48.67 25.25 1.76
CA ILE A 4 48.05 23.95 1.47
C ILE A 4 48.34 23.66 0.00
N SER A 5 49.15 22.63 -0.25
CA SER A 5 49.55 22.21 -1.60
C SER A 5 48.30 21.89 -2.42
N THR A 6 48.11 22.59 -3.54
CA THR A 6 47.04 22.36 -4.53
C THR A 6 46.99 20.90 -5.01
N LYS A 7 48.13 20.19 -4.93
CA LYS A 7 48.22 18.76 -5.23
C LYS A 7 47.44 17.90 -4.24
N PHE A 8 47.49 18.25 -2.95
CA PHE A 8 46.79 17.53 -1.87
C PHE A 8 45.27 17.71 -1.96
N VAL A 9 44.81 18.91 -2.35
CA VAL A 9 43.39 19.21 -2.57
C VAL A 9 42.87 18.45 -3.80
N MET A 10 43.65 18.39 -4.87
CA MET A 10 43.29 17.66 -6.09
C MET A 10 43.23 16.14 -5.87
N GLU A 11 44.20 15.58 -5.13
CA GLU A 11 44.21 14.16 -4.77
C GLU A 11 43.02 13.79 -3.88
N TYR A 12 42.71 14.62 -2.87
CA TYR A 12 41.56 14.38 -1.98
C TYR A 12 40.24 14.44 -2.75
N LEU A 13 40.07 15.43 -3.64
CA LEU A 13 38.88 15.57 -4.49
C LEU A 13 38.71 14.38 -5.46
N CYS A 14 39.79 13.92 -6.09
CA CYS A 14 39.78 12.74 -6.97
C CYS A 14 39.45 11.46 -6.20
N GLN A 15 39.90 11.32 -4.96
CA GLN A 15 39.60 10.15 -4.11
C GLN A 15 38.12 10.13 -3.70
N THR A 16 37.57 11.26 -3.24
CA THR A 16 36.13 11.39 -2.97
C THR A 16 35.27 11.21 -4.23
N ALA A 17 35.77 11.58 -5.41
CA ALA A 17 35.06 11.37 -6.66
C ALA A 17 34.98 9.91 -7.10
N PHE A 18 35.91 9.08 -6.65
CA PHE A 18 35.96 7.65 -7.00
C PHE A 18 35.09 6.77 -6.07
N ASP A 19 34.96 7.14 -4.79
CA ASP A 19 34.14 6.40 -3.82
C ASP A 19 32.62 6.67 -3.93
N ILE A 20 32.24 7.78 -4.57
CA ILE A 20 30.84 8.20 -4.73
C ILE A 20 30.23 7.54 -5.97
N ARG A 21 30.11 6.22 -5.94
CA ARG A 21 29.34 5.46 -6.94
C ARG A 21 28.02 5.00 -6.35
N LYS A 22 26.94 5.51 -6.97
CA LYS A 22 25.51 5.15 -6.88
C LYS A 22 24.66 6.10 -6.03
N GLY A 23 24.21 7.18 -6.66
CA GLY A 23 23.06 7.97 -6.22
C GLY A 23 23.07 9.38 -6.81
N PRO A 24 21.93 9.90 -7.29
CA PRO A 24 21.84 11.27 -7.80
C PRO A 24 22.19 12.33 -6.74
N LEU A 25 21.90 12.05 -5.46
CA LEU A 25 22.30 12.89 -4.31
C LEU A 25 23.83 12.96 -4.16
N ALA A 26 24.51 11.84 -4.37
CA ALA A 26 25.95 11.71 -4.21
C ALA A 26 26.70 12.48 -5.32
N GLN A 27 26.15 12.46 -6.54
CA GLN A 27 26.59 13.29 -7.66
C GLN A 27 26.32 14.78 -7.43
N PHE A 28 25.21 15.13 -6.77
CA PHE A 28 24.88 16.51 -6.38
C PHE A 28 25.88 17.08 -5.37
N THR A 29 26.19 16.33 -4.31
CA THR A 29 27.18 16.76 -3.30
C THR A 29 28.54 17.01 -3.95
N LEU A 30 28.93 16.12 -4.87
CA LEU A 30 30.19 16.24 -5.61
C LEU A 30 30.20 17.45 -6.55
N PHE A 31 29.12 17.72 -7.27
CA PHE A 31 29.00 18.89 -8.14
C PHE A 31 29.06 20.22 -7.36
N VAL A 32 28.36 20.29 -6.22
CA VAL A 32 28.39 21.47 -5.34
C VAL A 32 29.78 21.67 -4.74
N VAL A 33 30.45 20.60 -4.30
CA VAL A 33 31.82 20.66 -3.77
C VAL A 33 32.82 21.11 -4.84
N ILE A 34 32.69 20.63 -6.07
CA ILE A 34 33.53 21.06 -7.21
C ILE A 34 33.30 22.54 -7.54
N LEU A 35 32.04 22.99 -7.61
CA LEU A 35 31.73 24.41 -7.86
C LEU A 35 32.26 25.31 -6.72
N PHE A 36 32.14 24.87 -5.48
CA PHE A 36 32.67 25.59 -4.32
C PHE A 36 34.21 25.67 -4.36
N ALA A 37 34.89 24.57 -4.71
CA ALA A 37 36.34 24.53 -4.87
C ALA A 37 36.83 25.44 -6.00
N ILE A 38 36.11 25.49 -7.13
CA ILE A 38 36.42 26.40 -8.26
C ILE A 38 36.19 27.86 -7.85
N SER A 39 35.15 28.14 -7.05
CA SER A 39 34.84 29.49 -6.54
C SER A 39 35.94 30.03 -5.62
N TYR A 40 36.59 29.16 -4.84
CA TYR A 40 37.67 29.54 -3.93
C TYR A 40 38.98 29.88 -4.65
N CYS A 41 39.17 29.40 -5.90
CA CYS A 41 40.38 29.59 -6.70
C CYS A 41 40.34 30.82 -7.62
N LEU A 42 39.22 31.55 -7.69
CA LEU A 42 39.04 32.69 -8.61
C LEU A 42 38.75 34.00 -7.84
N PRO A 43 39.41 35.12 -8.19
CA PRO A 43 39.40 36.36 -7.39
C PRO A 43 38.11 37.20 -7.45
N GLN A 44 37.09 36.78 -8.21
CA GLN A 44 35.77 37.45 -8.30
C GLN A 44 34.72 36.69 -7.48
N LEU A 45 34.89 36.69 -6.16
CA LEU A 45 34.14 35.84 -5.23
C LEU A 45 32.61 36.05 -5.27
N GLU A 46 32.14 37.29 -5.41
CA GLU A 46 30.71 37.62 -5.32
C GLU A 46 29.90 37.15 -6.55
N SER A 47 30.47 37.28 -7.75
CA SER A 47 29.85 36.83 -8.99
C SER A 47 29.79 35.31 -9.05
N ILE A 48 30.88 34.64 -8.62
CA ILE A 48 30.98 33.18 -8.71
C ILE A 48 30.15 32.48 -7.63
N ALA A 49 30.07 33.05 -6.41
CA ALA A 49 29.18 32.56 -5.36
C ALA A 49 27.70 32.68 -5.77
N SER A 50 27.32 33.79 -6.41
CA SER A 50 25.95 33.97 -6.93
C SER A 50 25.63 32.97 -8.03
N ILE A 51 26.58 32.72 -8.94
CA ILE A 51 26.44 31.72 -10.00
C ILE A 51 26.33 30.30 -9.42
N SER A 52 27.14 29.95 -8.42
CA SER A 52 27.10 28.61 -7.81
C SER A 52 25.82 28.36 -7.03
N ILE A 53 25.30 29.34 -6.29
CA ILE A 53 23.99 29.27 -5.62
C ILE A 53 22.87 29.10 -6.66
N TYR A 54 22.92 29.86 -7.75
CA TYR A 54 21.95 29.74 -8.84
C TYR A 54 21.95 28.32 -9.42
N PHE A 55 23.11 27.78 -9.81
CA PHE A 55 23.19 26.41 -10.32
C PHE A 55 22.75 25.38 -9.27
N ALA A 56 23.18 25.50 -8.01
CA ALA A 56 22.76 24.59 -6.95
C ALA A 56 21.22 24.58 -6.78
N SER A 57 20.58 25.75 -6.83
CA SER A 57 19.12 25.87 -6.75
C SER A 57 18.39 25.25 -7.96
N VAL A 58 18.88 25.47 -9.18
CA VAL A 58 18.33 24.87 -10.41
C VAL A 58 18.48 23.35 -10.39
N PHE A 59 19.66 22.84 -10.05
CA PHE A 59 19.89 21.40 -9.95
C PHE A 59 19.08 20.75 -8.82
N TYR A 60 18.95 21.40 -7.67
CA TYR A 60 18.08 20.93 -6.59
C TYR A 60 16.61 20.88 -7.05
N GLY A 61 16.14 21.93 -7.73
CA GLY A 61 14.79 21.95 -8.31
C GLY A 61 14.56 20.80 -9.29
N VAL A 62 15.51 20.57 -10.21
CA VAL A 62 15.45 19.43 -11.16
C VAL A 62 15.48 18.09 -10.42
N HIS A 63 16.29 17.95 -9.37
CA HIS A 63 16.36 16.73 -8.56
C HIS A 63 15.03 16.45 -7.86
N VAL A 64 14.43 17.45 -7.22
CA VAL A 64 13.12 17.33 -6.57
C VAL A 64 12.03 16.98 -7.58
N ILE A 65 12.01 17.60 -8.75
CA ILE A 65 11.06 17.27 -9.82
C ILE A 65 11.26 15.83 -10.30
N TRP A 66 12.50 15.39 -10.48
CA TRP A 66 12.82 14.03 -10.90
C TRP A 66 12.42 12.99 -9.86
N GLU A 67 12.73 13.24 -8.58
CA GLU A 67 12.44 12.33 -7.47
C GLU A 67 10.93 12.20 -7.25
N ASN A 68 10.21 13.33 -7.26
CA ASN A 68 8.74 13.33 -7.22
C ASN A 68 8.13 12.61 -8.43
N GLY A 69 8.73 12.77 -9.62
CA GLY A 69 8.33 12.05 -10.83
C GLY A 69 8.52 10.54 -10.71
N LYS A 70 9.65 10.11 -10.13
CA LYS A 70 9.93 8.69 -9.87
C LYS A 70 8.96 8.10 -8.86
N GLU A 71 8.70 8.79 -7.75
CA GLU A 71 7.72 8.37 -6.74
C GLU A 71 6.32 8.24 -7.37
N GLY A 72 5.93 9.18 -8.24
CA GLY A 72 4.67 9.12 -8.98
C GLY A 72 4.56 7.89 -9.90
N ILE A 73 5.64 7.53 -10.61
CA ILE A 73 5.68 6.34 -11.47
C ILE A 73 5.59 5.05 -10.65
N GLU A 74 6.36 4.95 -9.56
CA GLU A 74 6.35 3.77 -8.69
C GLU A 74 4.97 3.56 -8.06
N LYS A 75 4.36 4.64 -7.59
CA LYS A 75 2.99 4.63 -7.07
C LYS A 75 1.97 4.17 -8.11
N ALA A 76 2.03 4.72 -9.33
CA ALA A 76 1.12 4.32 -10.40
C ALA A 76 1.27 2.83 -10.74
N ALA A 77 2.49 2.30 -10.71
CA ALA A 77 2.76 0.87 -10.89
C ALA A 77 2.13 0.03 -9.77
N LYS A 78 2.30 0.41 -8.49
CA LYS A 78 1.70 -0.30 -7.35
C LYS A 78 0.16 -0.29 -7.40
N ILE A 79 -0.46 0.85 -7.73
CA ILE A 79 -1.92 0.92 -7.87
C ILE A 79 -2.42 -0.02 -8.96
N LYS A 80 -1.71 -0.07 -10.10
CA LYS A 80 -2.02 -0.98 -11.21
C LYS A 80 -1.90 -2.46 -10.83
N GLU A 81 -1.01 -2.79 -9.91
CA GLU A 81 -0.86 -4.14 -9.37
C GLU A 81 -1.99 -4.52 -8.40
N ILE A 82 -2.46 -3.57 -7.59
CA ILE A 82 -3.55 -3.77 -6.62
C ILE A 82 -4.92 -3.86 -7.30
N GLU A 83 -5.15 -3.07 -8.36
CA GLU A 83 -6.42 -2.96 -9.09
C GLU A 83 -7.08 -4.31 -9.46
N PRO A 84 -6.39 -5.29 -10.09
CA PRO A 84 -7.03 -6.56 -10.44
C PRO A 84 -7.51 -7.34 -9.21
N ASN A 85 -6.76 -7.33 -8.11
CA ASN A 85 -7.16 -8.00 -6.87
C ASN A 85 -8.38 -7.32 -6.25
N PHE A 86 -8.41 -5.99 -6.28
CA PHE A 86 -9.57 -5.21 -5.85
C PHE A 86 -10.82 -5.57 -6.67
N VAL A 87 -10.75 -5.50 -8.00
CA VAL A 87 -11.90 -5.78 -8.89
C VAL A 87 -12.41 -7.21 -8.68
N LYS A 88 -11.49 -8.18 -8.59
CA LYS A 88 -11.82 -9.58 -8.33
C LYS A 88 -12.54 -9.74 -6.98
N PHE A 89 -12.04 -9.10 -5.93
CA PHE A 89 -12.63 -9.18 -4.60
C PHE A 89 -14.05 -8.59 -4.58
N ILE A 90 -14.25 -7.42 -5.20
CA ILE A 90 -15.58 -6.78 -5.26
C ILE A 90 -16.59 -7.68 -6.00
N ALA A 91 -16.21 -8.18 -7.18
CA ALA A 91 -17.06 -9.06 -7.96
C ALA A 91 -17.41 -10.34 -7.17
N TYR A 92 -16.42 -10.93 -6.49
CA TYR A 92 -16.64 -12.09 -5.64
C TYR A 92 -17.59 -11.79 -4.47
N MET A 93 -17.42 -10.67 -3.76
CA MET A 93 -18.33 -10.30 -2.67
C MET A 93 -19.76 -10.03 -3.15
N GLU A 94 -19.94 -9.47 -4.34
CA GLU A 94 -21.27 -9.28 -4.93
C GLU A 94 -21.95 -10.60 -5.28
N ASP A 95 -21.23 -11.52 -5.92
CA ASP A 95 -21.72 -12.86 -6.25
C ASP A 95 -22.12 -13.64 -4.99
N GLN A 96 -21.23 -13.65 -3.99
CA GLN A 96 -21.49 -14.31 -2.71
C GLN A 96 -22.70 -13.69 -1.99
N ARG A 97 -22.81 -12.36 -1.97
CA ARG A 97 -23.97 -11.68 -1.40
C ARG A 97 -25.26 -12.09 -2.10
N ALA A 98 -25.27 -12.14 -3.45
CA ALA A 98 -26.43 -12.57 -4.21
C ALA A 98 -26.81 -14.01 -3.89
N PHE A 99 -25.83 -14.91 -3.82
CA PHE A 99 -26.03 -16.30 -3.40
C PHE A 99 -26.68 -16.40 -2.02
N PHE A 100 -26.16 -15.71 -1.01
CA PHE A 100 -26.72 -15.77 0.34
C PHE A 100 -28.11 -15.13 0.41
N GLN A 101 -28.38 -14.08 -0.35
CA GLN A 101 -29.71 -13.49 -0.44
C GLN A 101 -30.74 -14.43 -1.07
N ALA A 102 -30.35 -15.19 -2.09
CA ALA A 102 -31.19 -16.24 -2.66
C ALA A 102 -31.48 -17.34 -1.62
N ASP A 103 -30.45 -17.79 -0.88
CA ASP A 103 -30.61 -18.81 0.16
C ASP A 103 -31.53 -18.35 1.32
N VAL A 104 -31.57 -17.05 1.64
CA VAL A 104 -32.56 -16.46 2.58
C VAL A 104 -34.00 -16.60 2.07
N GLN A 105 -34.21 -16.48 0.75
CA GLN A 105 -35.55 -16.57 0.14
C GLN A 105 -36.01 -18.02 -0.01
N GLU A 106 -35.10 -18.91 -0.36
CA GLU A 106 -35.41 -20.32 -0.64
C GLU A 106 -35.56 -21.17 0.64
N SER A 107 -34.84 -20.82 1.71
CA SER A 107 -34.84 -21.65 2.91
C SER A 107 -36.10 -21.49 3.76
N LYS A 108 -36.71 -22.61 4.15
CA LYS A 108 -37.84 -22.66 5.10
C LYS A 108 -37.40 -22.67 6.57
N ALA A 109 -36.10 -22.82 6.85
CA ALA A 109 -35.58 -22.90 8.20
C ALA A 109 -35.11 -21.53 8.68
N ASP A 110 -35.73 -20.99 9.74
CA ASP A 110 -35.39 -19.66 10.27
C ASP A 110 -33.91 -19.53 10.65
N ALA A 111 -33.33 -20.58 11.22
CA ALA A 111 -31.90 -20.61 11.55
C ALA A 111 -31.04 -20.38 10.30
N VAL A 112 -31.35 -21.04 9.17
CA VAL A 112 -30.62 -20.84 7.92
C VAL A 112 -30.83 -19.40 7.43
N ARG A 113 -32.07 -18.93 7.36
CA ARG A 113 -32.37 -17.57 6.88
C ARG A 113 -31.61 -16.51 7.67
N LEU A 114 -31.55 -16.63 8.99
CA LEU A 114 -30.78 -15.73 9.85
C LEU A 114 -29.28 -15.81 9.57
N CYS A 115 -28.74 -17.02 9.42
CA CYS A 115 -27.33 -17.23 9.15
C CYS A 115 -26.93 -16.65 7.77
N SER A 116 -27.66 -17.01 6.71
CA SER A 116 -27.40 -16.51 5.36
C SER A 116 -27.54 -14.99 5.28
N SER A 117 -28.55 -14.42 5.96
CA SER A 117 -28.72 -12.96 6.05
C SER A 117 -27.50 -12.29 6.69
N SER A 118 -26.95 -12.88 7.76
CA SER A 118 -25.75 -12.37 8.43
C SER A 118 -24.54 -12.38 7.50
N VAL A 119 -24.29 -13.50 6.80
CA VAL A 119 -23.18 -13.60 5.84
C VAL A 119 -23.34 -12.58 4.72
N ALA A 120 -24.56 -12.40 4.17
CA ALA A 120 -24.83 -11.40 3.14
C ALA A 120 -24.52 -9.97 3.59
N VAL A 121 -24.82 -9.63 4.85
CA VAL A 121 -24.48 -8.33 5.44
C VAL A 121 -22.97 -8.17 5.56
N HIS A 122 -22.24 -9.22 5.98
CA HIS A 122 -20.78 -9.18 6.05
C HIS A 122 -20.12 -9.05 4.67
N CYS A 123 -20.63 -9.71 3.63
CA CYS A 123 -20.18 -9.50 2.25
C CYS A 123 -20.33 -8.03 1.83
N LEU A 124 -21.48 -7.42 2.12
CA LEU A 124 -21.71 -6.00 1.81
C LEU A 124 -20.76 -5.08 2.59
N ALA A 125 -20.60 -5.30 3.89
CA ALA A 125 -19.73 -4.48 4.73
C ALA A 125 -18.26 -4.60 4.31
N SER A 126 -17.80 -5.82 3.99
CA SER A 126 -16.43 -6.05 3.52
C SER A 126 -16.18 -5.40 2.16
N LYS A 127 -17.14 -5.52 1.23
CA LYS A 127 -17.12 -4.80 -0.06
C LYS A 127 -16.92 -3.30 0.16
N GLN A 128 -17.76 -2.66 0.97
CA GLN A 128 -17.69 -1.22 1.24
C GLN A 128 -16.35 -0.81 1.88
N LYS A 129 -15.83 -1.64 2.79
CA LYS A 129 -14.52 -1.40 3.42
C LYS A 129 -13.39 -1.44 2.40
N VAL A 130 -13.42 -2.41 1.49
CA VAL A 130 -12.43 -2.54 0.42
C VAL A 130 -12.54 -1.40 -0.60
N GLU A 131 -13.74 -0.96 -0.95
CA GLU A 131 -13.97 0.24 -1.79
C GLU A 131 -13.37 1.50 -1.15
N ALA A 132 -13.52 1.66 0.18
CA ALA A 132 -12.92 2.78 0.90
C ALA A 132 -11.39 2.73 0.92
N LEU A 133 -10.80 1.53 1.11
CA LEU A 133 -9.36 1.31 1.05
C LEU A 133 -8.80 1.64 -0.33
N TYR A 134 -9.44 1.15 -1.39
CA TYR A 134 -9.01 1.42 -2.76
C TYR A 134 -9.16 2.90 -3.13
N SER A 135 -10.25 3.55 -2.70
CA SER A 135 -10.42 5.00 -2.87
C SER A 135 -9.30 5.78 -2.21
N THR A 136 -8.84 5.34 -1.02
CA THR A 136 -7.69 5.92 -0.32
C THR A 136 -6.38 5.70 -1.08
N ALA A 137 -6.19 4.53 -1.70
CA ALA A 137 -5.02 4.24 -2.53
C ALA A 137 -4.91 5.20 -3.73
N LEU A 138 -6.04 5.56 -4.34
CA LEU A 138 -6.10 6.46 -5.49
C LEU A 138 -5.78 7.94 -5.16
N VAL A 139 -5.84 8.35 -3.89
CA VAL A 139 -5.54 9.74 -3.50
C VAL A 139 -4.08 10.06 -3.77
N THR A 140 -3.80 11.17 -4.46
CA THR A 140 -2.44 11.58 -4.88
C THR A 140 -1.46 11.74 -3.73
N SER A 141 -1.92 12.13 -2.54
CA SER A 141 -1.10 12.27 -1.33
C SER A 141 -0.81 10.97 -0.56
N THR A 142 -1.30 9.82 -1.03
CA THR A 142 -1.03 8.53 -0.38
C THR A 142 0.41 8.08 -0.65
N SER A 143 1.20 7.90 0.41
CA SER A 143 2.60 7.45 0.33
C SER A 143 2.72 5.97 -0.02
N SER A 144 3.91 5.55 -0.46
CA SER A 144 4.24 4.16 -0.75
C SER A 144 3.95 3.21 0.42
N ASP A 145 4.38 3.55 1.64
CA ASP A 145 4.13 2.72 2.84
C ASP A 145 2.64 2.54 3.14
N LYS A 146 1.83 3.57 2.85
CA LYS A 146 0.37 3.48 3.01
C LYS A 146 -0.25 2.56 1.95
N LEU A 147 0.29 2.53 0.74
CA LEU A 147 -0.15 1.61 -0.31
C LEU A 147 0.14 0.16 0.07
N GLU A 148 1.32 -0.13 0.62
CA GLU A 148 1.66 -1.48 1.11
C GLU A 148 0.74 -1.91 2.26
N LYS A 149 0.44 -0.99 3.18
CA LYS A 149 -0.54 -1.26 4.24
C LYS A 149 -1.93 -1.55 3.66
N ILE A 150 -2.38 -0.77 2.67
CA ILE A 150 -3.68 -1.01 2.01
C ILE A 150 -3.70 -2.38 1.35
N GLU A 151 -2.64 -2.77 0.65
CA GLU A 151 -2.54 -4.11 0.06
C GLU A 151 -2.64 -5.22 1.10
N SER A 152 -1.95 -5.07 2.24
CA SER A 152 -2.07 -6.00 3.37
C SER A 152 -3.49 -6.03 3.93
N ASP A 153 -4.11 -4.87 4.15
CA ASP A 153 -5.47 -4.77 4.67
C ASP A 153 -6.50 -5.43 3.72
N LEU A 154 -6.29 -5.33 2.40
CA LEU A 154 -7.10 -6.01 1.39
C LEU A 154 -7.00 -7.54 1.51
N LYS A 155 -5.78 -8.08 1.60
CA LYS A 155 -5.54 -9.52 1.77
C LYS A 155 -6.14 -10.06 3.08
N ASP A 156 -6.07 -9.25 4.15
CA ASP A 156 -6.69 -9.58 5.42
C ASP A 156 -8.22 -9.61 5.32
N GLN A 157 -8.84 -8.66 4.59
CA GLN A 157 -10.29 -8.71 4.33
C GLN A 157 -10.68 -9.94 3.52
N GLU A 158 -9.92 -10.27 2.47
CA GLU A 158 -10.16 -11.47 1.65
C GLU A 158 -10.10 -12.74 2.50
N THR A 159 -9.06 -12.89 3.32
CA THR A 159 -8.88 -14.05 4.20
C THR A 159 -10.04 -14.18 5.18
N ARG A 160 -10.43 -13.09 5.86
CA ARG A 160 -11.56 -13.09 6.81
C ARG A 160 -12.87 -13.50 6.14
N MET A 161 -13.15 -12.99 4.94
CA MET A 161 -14.38 -13.34 4.22
C MET A 161 -14.38 -14.78 3.71
N ASN A 162 -13.24 -15.30 3.25
CA ASN A 162 -13.13 -16.70 2.84
C ASN A 162 -13.38 -17.66 4.01
N VAL A 163 -12.79 -17.38 5.18
CA VAL A 163 -13.01 -18.15 6.41
C VAL A 163 -14.50 -18.14 6.80
N LEU A 164 -15.16 -16.99 6.71
CA LEU A 164 -16.58 -16.86 6.96
C LEU A 164 -17.42 -17.75 6.01
N ILE A 165 -17.19 -17.63 4.71
CA ILE A 165 -17.96 -18.34 3.68
C ILE A 165 -17.76 -19.86 3.80
N GLU A 166 -16.53 -20.30 4.07
CA GLU A 166 -16.23 -21.70 4.32
C GLU A 166 -16.94 -22.22 5.56
N ALA A 167 -16.87 -21.48 6.67
CA ALA A 167 -17.56 -21.85 7.90
C ALA A 167 -19.08 -21.96 7.67
N TYR A 168 -19.66 -21.05 6.88
CA TYR A 168 -21.09 -21.09 6.53
C TYR A 168 -21.42 -22.35 5.75
N SER A 169 -20.58 -22.69 4.77
CA SER A 169 -20.75 -23.89 3.95
C SER A 169 -20.73 -25.16 4.80
N GLN A 170 -19.82 -25.25 5.77
CA GLN A 170 -19.77 -26.36 6.73
C GLN A 170 -21.03 -26.41 7.61
N TYR A 171 -21.47 -25.25 8.12
CA TYR A 171 -22.73 -25.14 8.87
C TYR A 171 -23.93 -25.62 8.05
N ARG A 172 -24.03 -25.20 6.78
CA ARG A 172 -25.14 -25.53 5.88
C ARG A 172 -25.25 -27.04 5.67
N VAL A 173 -24.12 -27.71 5.46
CA VAL A 173 -24.04 -29.17 5.34
C VAL A 173 -24.45 -29.84 6.65
N SER A 174 -23.88 -29.42 7.78
CA SER A 174 -24.23 -29.98 9.09
C SER A 174 -25.70 -29.80 9.42
N PHE A 175 -26.27 -28.61 9.23
CA PHE A 175 -27.67 -28.31 9.54
C PHE A 175 -28.66 -29.12 8.68
N THR A 176 -28.29 -29.42 7.44
CA THR A 176 -29.08 -30.24 6.53
C THR A 176 -29.10 -31.70 6.96
N ASN A 177 -27.96 -32.21 7.44
CA ASN A 177 -27.82 -33.60 7.88
C ASN A 177 -28.36 -33.86 9.30
N THR A 178 -28.58 -32.82 10.11
CA THR A 178 -29.07 -32.93 11.48
C THR A 178 -30.59 -32.78 11.56
N ILE A 179 -31.26 -33.63 12.36
CA ILE A 179 -32.71 -33.65 12.56
C ILE A 179 -33.03 -33.48 14.06
N GLY A 180 -34.22 -32.99 14.39
CA GLY A 180 -34.70 -32.96 15.76
C GLY A 180 -34.00 -31.91 16.62
N ARG A 181 -33.77 -32.24 17.90
CA ARG A 181 -33.26 -31.28 18.91
C ARG A 181 -31.83 -30.81 18.63
N GLU A 182 -30.99 -31.68 18.06
CA GLU A 182 -29.59 -31.38 17.73
C GLU A 182 -29.44 -30.23 16.72
N ARG A 183 -30.49 -29.94 15.94
CA ARG A 183 -30.49 -28.86 14.95
C ARG A 183 -30.34 -27.48 15.59
N PHE A 184 -30.89 -27.30 16.78
CA PHE A 184 -30.75 -26.06 17.54
C PHE A 184 -29.30 -25.85 18.02
N GLU A 185 -28.66 -26.92 18.47
CA GLU A 185 -27.25 -26.87 18.93
C GLU A 185 -26.29 -26.56 17.78
N VAL A 186 -26.56 -27.09 16.58
CA VAL A 186 -25.79 -26.75 15.36
C VAL A 186 -25.92 -25.26 15.04
N ALA A 187 -27.13 -24.70 15.12
CA ALA A 187 -27.37 -23.27 14.90
C ALA A 187 -26.68 -22.39 15.97
N GLN A 188 -26.69 -22.78 17.25
CA GLN A 188 -25.97 -22.05 18.28
C GLN A 188 -24.45 -22.07 18.08
N ARG A 189 -23.89 -23.24 17.73
CA ARG A 189 -22.45 -23.36 17.45
C ARG A 189 -22.00 -22.45 16.31
N TRP A 190 -22.84 -22.32 15.28
CA TRP A 190 -22.60 -21.37 14.19
C TRP A 190 -22.50 -19.93 14.69
N VAL A 191 -23.48 -19.44 15.46
CA VAL A 191 -23.48 -18.07 15.98
C VAL A 191 -22.24 -17.78 16.83
N ILE A 192 -21.83 -18.75 17.67
CA ILE A 192 -20.61 -18.63 18.48
C ILE A 192 -19.37 -18.57 17.58
N GLY A 193 -19.29 -19.42 16.55
CA GLY A 193 -18.18 -19.41 15.58
C GLY A 193 -18.08 -18.09 14.82
N MET A 194 -19.21 -17.58 14.35
CA MET A 194 -19.34 -16.30 13.67
C MET A 194 -18.85 -15.14 14.52
N ASN A 195 -19.33 -15.05 15.75
CA ASN A 195 -18.93 -13.97 16.64
C ASN A 195 -17.42 -13.97 16.87
N LYS A 196 -16.76 -15.14 16.92
CA LYS A 196 -15.29 -15.24 17.03
C LYS A 196 -14.56 -14.73 15.79
N ILE A 197 -15.07 -14.99 14.59
CA ILE A 197 -14.46 -14.52 13.32
C ILE A 197 -14.47 -12.99 13.24
N PHE A 198 -15.48 -12.33 13.82
CA PHE A 198 -15.67 -10.88 13.73
C PHE A 198 -15.31 -10.07 14.98
N SER A 199 -14.87 -10.70 16.07
CA SER A 199 -14.48 -10.01 17.31
C SER A 199 -12.98 -9.67 17.39
N PHE A 200 -12.23 -9.81 16.28
CA PHE A 200 -10.81 -9.45 16.17
C PHE A 200 -10.56 -8.36 15.13
#